data_AF-A0A960P576-F1
#
_entry.id   AF-A0A960P576-F1
#
_cell.length_a   1.000
_cell.length_b   1.000
_cell.length_c   1.000
_cell.angle_alpha   90.00
_cell.angle_beta   90.00
_cell.angle_gamma   90.00
#
_symmetry.space_group_name_H-M   'P 1'
#
loop_
_entity.id
_entity.type
_entity.pdbx_description
1 polymer ?
#
loop_
_entity_poly.entity_id
_entity_poly.type
_entity_poly.pdbx_seq_one_letter_code
_entity_poly.pdbx_strand_id
1 'polypeptide(L)'
;GRIGLLTTGAPVFNGLDAAGRDAVAYEIQDECDGHPEANGRYHYHSIPSCIDDPATGGHSPLLGWANDGFGIYGHYGEDGEVLTNADLDECHGHVHQIEWDGVPRVMYHYHGTYEYPYTVGCLRGDFMASTPVDCDLAPPDNDFTDVDPGTDTAFLDAADWVDCRGLLTDTALRPTSTLNRKYAVLLLWRFLGEPEATTTTTYTDVPADAPYHEALDWAVENGVYTIGSDTAFKPTKAVKRTQFLVMLWSLLDRPADDPDTSFTDVSPTAWYHDALDWAVAHGLFRAYADGSVHPSSTMKRKHSIMWLSGLAADADAWADHAGTPPDALRVL
;
A
#
# COMPACT_ATOMS: atom_id res chain seq x y z
N GLY A 1 14.85 -8.27 24.85
CA GLY A 1 14.54 -9.49 24.06
C GLY A 1 14.66 -9.20 22.58
N ARG A 2 14.84 -10.21 21.71
CA ARG A 2 15.07 -9.99 20.26
C ARG A 2 13.91 -9.23 19.61
N ILE A 3 14.22 -8.12 18.94
CA ILE A 3 13.28 -7.28 18.20
C ILE A 3 13.50 -7.33 16.67
N GLY A 4 14.64 -7.86 16.23
CA GLY A 4 14.93 -7.99 14.80
C GLY A 4 16.23 -8.71 14.51
N LEU A 5 16.67 -8.61 13.26
CA LEU A 5 17.92 -9.16 12.73
C LEU A 5 18.63 -8.10 11.87
N LEU A 6 19.90 -7.83 12.15
CA LEU A 6 20.71 -6.93 11.34
C LEU A 6 21.35 -7.66 10.14
N THR A 7 21.77 -6.92 9.13
CA THR A 7 22.44 -7.45 7.92
C THR A 7 23.78 -8.12 8.22
N THR A 8 24.37 -7.86 9.39
CA THR A 8 25.51 -8.60 9.93
C THR A 8 25.19 -10.06 10.27
N GLY A 9 23.90 -10.42 10.32
CA GLY A 9 23.39 -11.73 10.71
C GLY A 9 23.22 -11.93 12.21
N ALA A 10 23.61 -10.95 13.05
CA ALA A 10 23.35 -11.00 14.48
C ALA A 10 21.98 -10.39 14.82
N PRO A 11 21.26 -10.97 15.80
CA PRO A 11 20.00 -10.42 16.26
C PRO A 11 20.20 -9.07 16.98
N VAL A 12 19.24 -8.17 16.81
CA VAL A 12 19.12 -6.95 17.62
C VAL A 12 18.04 -7.15 18.67
N PHE A 13 18.35 -6.80 19.91
CA PHE A 13 17.49 -6.89 21.08
C PHE A 13 17.03 -5.48 21.46
N ASN A 14 15.88 -5.39 22.12
CA ASN A 14 15.42 -4.10 22.64
C ASN A 14 16.46 -3.46 23.58
N GLY A 15 16.37 -2.14 23.77
CA GLY A 15 17.32 -1.39 24.59
C GLY A 15 17.33 -1.72 26.10
N LEU A 16 16.63 -2.78 26.53
CA LEU A 16 16.56 -3.21 27.92
C LEU A 16 17.29 -4.54 28.17
N ASP A 17 18.05 -4.58 29.26
CA ASP A 17 18.64 -5.81 29.79
C ASP A 17 17.59 -6.68 30.53
N ALA A 18 18.01 -7.86 30.99
CA ALA A 18 17.14 -8.77 31.72
C ALA A 18 16.62 -8.21 33.08
N ALA A 19 17.23 -7.15 33.60
CA ALA A 19 16.80 -6.45 34.81
C ALA A 19 15.93 -5.21 34.52
N GLY A 20 15.63 -4.93 33.24
CA GLY A 20 14.85 -3.77 32.81
C GLY A 20 15.62 -2.44 32.89
N ARG A 21 16.95 -2.50 32.80
CA ARG A 21 17.82 -1.32 32.72
C ARG A 21 18.24 -1.09 31.28
N ASP A 22 18.66 0.13 30.97
CA ASP A 22 19.31 0.48 29.71
C ASP A 22 20.50 -0.45 29.43
N ALA A 23 20.38 -1.31 28.42
CA ALA A 23 21.37 -2.33 28.13
C ALA A 23 22.69 -1.72 27.64
N VAL A 24 22.62 -0.68 26.79
CA VAL A 24 23.81 -0.02 26.22
C VAL A 24 24.64 0.62 27.33
N ALA A 25 23.98 1.16 28.37
CA ALA A 25 24.66 1.78 29.50
C ALA A 25 25.16 0.79 30.58
N TYR A 26 24.56 -0.39 30.72
CA TYR A 26 24.81 -1.28 31.87
C TYR A 26 25.44 -2.63 31.51
N GLU A 27 25.44 -3.04 30.25
CA GLU A 27 26.05 -4.29 29.80
C GLU A 27 27.47 -4.04 29.25
N ILE A 28 28.32 -5.06 29.35
CA ILE A 28 29.68 -5.00 28.82
C ILE A 28 29.60 -5.42 27.34
N GLN A 29 29.89 -4.47 26.46
CA GLN A 29 29.89 -4.66 25.02
C GLN A 29 31.33 -4.73 24.49
N ASP A 30 31.52 -5.35 23.34
CA ASP A 30 32.81 -5.38 22.64
C ASP A 30 33.02 -4.11 21.78
N GLU A 31 34.05 -4.12 20.94
CA GLU A 31 34.40 -2.99 20.07
C GLU A 31 33.38 -2.70 18.96
N CYS A 32 32.40 -3.60 18.77
CA CYS A 32 31.32 -3.47 17.81
C CYS A 32 29.96 -3.27 18.50
N ASP A 33 29.94 -2.86 19.76
CA ASP A 33 28.72 -2.63 20.55
C ASP A 33 27.82 -3.87 20.70
N GLY A 34 28.41 -5.07 20.61
CA GLY A 34 27.69 -6.33 20.80
C GLY A 34 28.25 -7.17 21.94
N HIS A 35 27.50 -8.20 22.35
CA HIS A 35 27.96 -9.15 23.38
C HIS A 35 27.21 -10.49 23.31
N PRO A 36 27.77 -11.57 23.87
CA PRO A 36 27.08 -12.85 23.96
C PRO A 36 26.13 -12.93 25.16
N GLU A 37 24.93 -13.46 24.97
CA GLU A 37 24.07 -13.88 26.07
C GLU A 37 24.55 -15.20 26.71
N ALA A 38 23.92 -15.64 27.80
CA ALA A 38 24.33 -16.82 28.58
C ALA A 38 24.40 -18.14 27.78
N ASN A 39 23.68 -18.26 26.66
CA ASN A 39 23.72 -19.43 25.77
C ASN A 39 24.81 -19.33 24.68
N GLY A 40 25.60 -18.25 24.68
CA GLY A 40 26.68 -18.00 23.72
C GLY A 40 26.25 -17.31 22.42
N ARG A 41 24.98 -16.94 22.25
CA ARG A 41 24.52 -16.18 21.09
C ARG A 41 24.90 -14.71 21.22
N TYR A 42 25.62 -14.21 20.22
CA TYR A 42 26.00 -12.81 20.10
C TYR A 42 24.83 -11.94 19.61
N HIS A 43 24.63 -10.76 20.19
CA HIS A 43 23.55 -9.83 19.84
C HIS A 43 23.93 -8.37 20.13
N TYR A 44 23.12 -7.44 19.61
CA TYR A 44 23.25 -6.00 19.82
C TYR A 44 22.05 -5.43 20.57
N HIS A 45 22.22 -4.27 21.21
CA HIS A 45 21.13 -3.46 21.80
C HIS A 45 20.94 -2.09 21.14
N SER A 46 21.83 -1.75 20.20
CA SER A 46 21.81 -0.54 19.38
C SER A 46 22.24 -0.90 17.95
N ILE A 47 22.28 0.09 17.06
CA ILE A 47 23.01 -0.05 15.80
C ILE A 47 24.52 -0.13 16.13
N PRO A 48 25.23 -1.19 15.74
CA PRO A 48 26.63 -1.38 16.10
C PRO A 48 27.55 -0.46 15.31
N SER A 49 28.59 0.09 15.94
CA SER A 49 29.59 0.94 15.27
C SER A 49 30.37 0.23 14.15
N CYS A 50 30.37 -1.10 14.13
CA CYS A 50 31.01 -1.90 13.08
C CYS A 50 30.14 -2.13 11.84
N ILE A 51 28.88 -1.68 11.82
CA ILE A 51 28.09 -1.67 10.59
C ILE A 51 28.35 -0.36 9.86
N ASP A 52 28.56 -0.46 8.55
CA ASP A 52 28.70 0.72 7.70
C ASP A 52 27.35 1.47 7.66
N ASP A 53 27.27 2.57 8.41
CA ASP A 53 26.23 3.60 8.32
C ASP A 53 26.82 4.92 7.76
N PRO A 54 27.39 4.93 6.54
CA PRO A 54 28.01 6.13 5.98
C PRO A 54 26.93 7.05 5.41
N ALA A 55 26.34 7.90 6.24
CA ALA A 55 25.52 8.98 5.71
C ALA A 55 26.40 10.08 5.13
N THR A 56 26.53 10.09 3.81
CA THR A 56 27.08 11.23 3.07
C THR A 56 25.98 11.90 2.27
N GLY A 57 25.30 12.86 2.91
CA GLY A 57 24.33 13.75 2.27
C GLY A 57 22.96 13.13 1.96
N GLY A 58 22.52 12.13 2.72
CA GLY A 58 21.19 11.55 2.60
C GLY A 58 20.89 10.47 3.65
N HIS A 59 19.71 9.87 3.52
CA HIS A 59 19.17 8.84 4.39
C HIS A 59 20.11 7.64 4.57
N SER A 60 20.16 7.10 5.79
CA SER A 60 20.94 5.89 6.09
C SER A 60 20.51 4.69 5.22
N PRO A 61 21.39 3.70 4.99
CA PRO A 61 21.03 2.46 4.30
C PRO A 61 20.21 1.52 5.18
N LEU A 62 19.61 0.50 4.56
CA LEU A 62 18.94 -0.58 5.27
C LEU A 62 19.97 -1.43 6.04
N LEU A 63 19.84 -1.45 7.37
CA LEU A 63 20.77 -2.13 8.27
C LEU A 63 20.21 -3.44 8.84
N GLY A 64 18.90 -3.69 8.70
CA GLY A 64 18.26 -4.90 9.18
C GLY A 64 16.75 -4.89 9.05
N TRP A 65 16.11 -5.89 9.65
CA TRP A 65 14.66 -6.05 9.68
C TRP A 65 14.17 -6.27 11.11
N ALA A 66 13.13 -5.56 11.49
CA ALA A 66 12.39 -5.81 12.71
C ALA A 66 11.54 -7.09 12.56
N ASN A 67 11.16 -7.70 13.69
CA ASN A 67 10.39 -8.95 13.71
C ASN A 67 8.99 -8.82 13.08
N ASP A 68 8.51 -7.59 12.88
CA ASP A 68 7.21 -7.26 12.29
C ASP A 68 7.30 -6.95 10.78
N GLY A 69 8.48 -7.12 10.18
CA GLY A 69 8.69 -7.04 8.73
C GLY A 69 9.21 -5.70 8.22
N PHE A 70 9.21 -4.64 9.04
CA PHE A 70 9.72 -3.33 8.64
C PHE A 70 11.26 -3.26 8.70
N GLY A 71 11.83 -2.41 7.85
CA GLY A 71 13.26 -2.14 7.84
C GLY A 71 13.74 -1.40 9.09
N ILE A 72 14.98 -1.65 9.47
CA ILE A 72 15.74 -0.89 10.47
C ILE A 72 16.88 -0.19 9.72
N TYR A 73 16.84 1.14 9.72
CA TYR A 73 17.81 2.01 9.08
C TYR A 73 18.75 2.64 10.12
N GLY A 74 19.86 3.21 9.65
CA GLY A 74 20.83 3.89 10.49
C GLY A 74 20.36 5.22 11.07
N HIS A 75 21.31 6.03 11.53
CA HIS A 75 21.03 7.21 12.36
C HIS A 75 20.56 8.44 11.60
N TYR A 76 20.57 8.42 10.26
CA TYR A 76 20.39 9.61 9.45
C TYR A 76 19.09 9.57 8.66
N GLY A 77 18.36 10.68 8.72
CA GLY A 77 17.12 10.92 7.97
C GLY A 77 17.39 11.40 6.54
N GLU A 78 16.32 11.74 5.83
CA GLU A 78 16.32 12.13 4.43
C GLU A 78 17.22 13.33 4.11
N ASP A 79 17.31 14.27 5.04
CA ASP A 79 18.15 15.46 4.92
C ASP A 79 19.64 15.17 5.19
N GLY A 80 19.99 13.92 5.52
CA GLY A 80 21.35 13.51 5.90
C GLY A 80 21.75 14.00 7.29
N GLU A 81 20.79 14.47 8.09
CA GLU A 81 20.97 14.87 9.48
C GLU A 81 20.70 13.69 10.41
N VAL A 82 21.36 13.70 11.58
CA VAL A 82 21.17 12.68 12.61
C VAL A 82 19.79 12.84 13.23
N LEU A 83 19.00 11.77 13.23
CA LEU A 83 17.67 11.72 13.82
C LEU A 83 17.73 11.62 15.34
N THR A 84 16.80 12.29 15.99
CA THR A 84 16.54 12.24 17.43
C THR A 84 15.16 11.65 17.70
N ASN A 85 14.84 11.40 18.97
CA ASN A 85 13.51 10.96 19.36
C ASN A 85 12.41 11.99 19.04
N ALA A 86 12.77 13.25 18.78
CA ALA A 86 11.80 14.28 18.40
C ALA A 86 11.34 14.16 16.94
N ASP A 87 12.12 13.47 16.11
CA ASP A 87 11.90 13.29 14.67
C ASP A 87 11.14 11.99 14.36
N LEU A 88 10.99 11.11 15.34
CA LEU A 88 10.42 9.77 15.22
C LEU A 88 9.15 9.61 16.05
N ASP A 89 8.36 8.59 15.73
CA ASP A 89 7.20 8.20 16.52
C ASP A 89 7.56 7.44 17.81
N GLU A 90 6.54 7.05 18.58
CA GLU A 90 6.73 6.31 19.83
C GLU A 90 7.41 4.94 19.68
N CYS A 91 7.40 4.37 18.47
CA CYS A 91 8.04 3.11 18.14
C CYS A 91 9.43 3.28 17.52
N HIS A 92 9.94 4.52 17.42
CA HIS A 92 11.20 4.88 16.77
C HIS A 92 11.21 4.63 15.26
N GLY A 93 10.09 4.87 14.61
CA GLY A 93 10.02 4.92 13.15
C GLY A 93 9.27 6.13 12.65
N HIS A 94 9.17 6.23 11.33
CA HIS A 94 8.38 7.23 10.61
C HIS A 94 8.09 6.73 9.20
N VAL A 95 7.30 7.47 8.43
CA VAL A 95 6.98 7.16 7.03
C VAL A 95 7.70 8.16 6.14
N HIS A 96 8.63 7.65 5.33
CA HIS A 96 9.33 8.45 4.34
C HIS A 96 9.73 7.56 3.14
N GLN A 97 10.17 8.19 2.04
CA GLN A 97 10.71 7.48 0.89
C GLN A 97 12.08 6.86 1.22
N ILE A 98 12.19 5.54 1.09
CA ILE A 98 13.40 4.76 1.30
C ILE A 98 13.69 3.86 0.10
N GLU A 99 14.94 3.47 -0.09
CA GLU A 99 15.26 2.36 -0.99
C GLU A 99 14.88 1.03 -0.31
N TRP A 100 14.00 0.27 -0.96
CA TRP A 100 13.60 -1.07 -0.56
C TRP A 100 13.73 -2.02 -1.74
N ASP A 101 14.59 -3.02 -1.63
CA ASP A 101 14.91 -3.97 -2.71
C ASP A 101 15.32 -3.29 -4.03
N GLY A 102 16.07 -2.19 -3.95
CA GLY A 102 16.54 -1.42 -5.12
C GLY A 102 15.48 -0.48 -5.73
N VAL A 103 14.30 -0.37 -5.10
CA VAL A 103 13.20 0.47 -5.57
C VAL A 103 12.84 1.52 -4.50
N PRO A 104 12.70 2.80 -4.85
CA PRO A 104 12.19 3.81 -3.92
C PRO A 104 10.75 3.51 -3.51
N ARG A 105 10.47 3.44 -2.20
CA ARG A 105 9.13 3.22 -1.62
C ARG A 105 8.88 4.19 -0.49
N VAL A 106 7.69 4.81 -0.46
CA VAL A 106 7.22 5.53 0.73
C VAL A 106 6.58 4.51 1.66
N MET A 107 7.26 4.19 2.75
CA MET A 107 6.77 3.20 3.70
C MET A 107 7.28 3.47 5.11
N TYR A 108 6.57 2.94 6.09
CA TYR A 108 7.02 2.98 7.48
C TYR A 108 8.31 2.18 7.64
N HIS A 109 9.27 2.72 8.39
CA HIS A 109 10.51 2.04 8.75
C HIS A 109 11.06 2.60 10.06
N TYR A 110 11.89 1.80 10.72
CA TYR A 110 12.54 2.18 11.97
C TYR A 110 13.90 2.79 11.72
N HIS A 111 14.34 3.61 12.67
CA HIS A 111 15.70 4.13 12.72
C HIS A 111 16.42 3.70 13.99
N GLY A 112 17.72 3.51 13.86
CA GLY A 112 18.64 3.61 14.98
C GLY A 112 18.79 5.06 15.42
N THR A 113 18.90 5.31 16.71
CA THR A 113 19.23 6.63 17.25
C THR A 113 20.30 6.51 18.35
N TYR A 114 20.96 7.61 18.66
CA TYR A 114 21.89 7.66 19.80
C TYR A 114 21.18 7.85 21.15
N GLU A 115 19.86 8.07 21.12
CA GLU A 115 19.01 8.25 22.27
C GLU A 115 18.26 6.94 22.57
N TYR A 116 18.09 6.60 23.85
CA TYR A 116 17.26 5.45 24.22
C TYR A 116 15.86 5.56 23.59
N PRO A 117 15.24 4.46 23.08
CA PRO A 117 15.66 3.04 23.04
C PRO A 117 16.71 2.60 22.01
N TYR A 118 17.40 3.52 21.33
CA TYR A 118 18.49 3.29 20.36
C TYR A 118 18.11 2.62 19.03
N THR A 119 16.99 1.89 19.00
CA THR A 119 16.40 1.26 17.82
C THR A 119 14.89 1.16 18.04
N VAL A 120 14.25 0.05 17.67
CA VAL A 120 12.80 -0.18 17.76
C VAL A 120 12.29 -0.09 19.20
N GLY A 121 11.43 0.89 19.46
CA GLY A 121 10.77 1.12 20.76
C GLY A 121 9.54 0.24 20.98
N CYS A 122 8.77 0.02 19.92
CA CYS A 122 7.67 -0.93 19.84
C CYS A 122 7.55 -1.48 18.42
N LEU A 123 6.92 -2.64 18.26
CA LEU A 123 6.60 -3.18 16.94
C LEU A 123 5.27 -2.57 16.48
N ARG A 124 5.28 -1.99 15.28
CA ARG A 124 4.20 -1.25 14.61
C ARG A 124 3.53 -2.09 13.54
N GLY A 125 4.19 -3.13 13.04
CA GLY A 125 3.54 -4.10 12.18
C GLY A 125 2.47 -4.84 12.95
N ASP A 126 1.29 -4.92 12.35
CA ASP A 126 0.31 -5.92 12.76
C ASP A 126 0.98 -7.29 12.66
N PHE A 127 0.68 -8.18 13.60
CA PHE A 127 1.16 -9.56 13.56
C PHE A 127 0.99 -10.06 12.14
N MET A 128 2.11 -10.30 11.44
CA MET A 128 2.06 -11.03 10.18
C MET A 128 1.42 -12.37 10.55
N ALA A 129 0.15 -12.54 10.22
CA ALA A 129 -0.43 -13.86 10.11
C ALA A 129 0.55 -14.60 9.20
N SER A 130 1.28 -15.56 9.76
CA SER A 130 2.31 -16.32 9.04
C SER A 130 1.71 -17.20 7.93
N THR A 131 0.41 -17.07 7.71
CA THR A 131 -0.32 -17.47 6.53
C THR A 131 -0.71 -16.19 5.79
N PRO A 132 -0.35 -16.02 4.51
CA PRO A 132 -1.02 -15.04 3.69
C PRO A 132 -2.53 -15.16 3.91
N VAL A 133 -3.24 -14.02 4.00
CA VAL A 133 -4.68 -14.06 4.13
C VAL A 133 -5.21 -14.76 2.88
N ASP A 134 -5.74 -15.97 3.05
CA ASP A 134 -6.37 -16.74 1.99
C ASP A 134 -7.73 -16.10 1.73
N CYS A 135 -7.79 -15.30 0.67
CA CYS A 135 -8.98 -14.58 0.24
C CYS A 135 -9.74 -15.32 -0.88
N ASP A 136 -9.35 -16.57 -1.18
CA ASP A 136 -10.04 -17.48 -2.11
C ASP A 136 -10.56 -18.71 -1.34
N LEU A 137 -11.37 -18.45 -0.31
CA LEU A 137 -11.89 -19.51 0.54
C LEU A 137 -12.89 -20.37 -0.25
N ALA A 138 -12.79 -21.69 -0.11
CA ALA A 138 -13.75 -22.64 -0.68
C ALA A 138 -14.57 -23.32 0.44
N PRO A 139 -15.89 -23.06 0.55
CA PRO A 139 -16.71 -22.17 -0.29
C PRO A 139 -16.48 -20.67 0.00
N PRO A 140 -16.77 -19.76 -0.96
CA PRO A 140 -16.62 -18.32 -0.74
C PRO A 140 -17.40 -17.86 0.49
N ASP A 141 -16.72 -17.18 1.42
CA ASP A 141 -17.29 -16.76 2.71
C ASP A 141 -17.16 -15.24 2.85
N ASN A 142 -17.96 -14.52 2.05
CA ASN A 142 -18.08 -13.08 2.18
C ASN A 142 -19.19 -12.72 3.17
N ASP A 143 -18.94 -11.76 4.05
CA ASP A 143 -19.89 -11.27 5.05
C ASP A 143 -20.95 -10.30 4.46
N PHE A 144 -21.04 -10.17 3.13
CA PHE A 144 -22.03 -9.31 2.49
C PHE A 144 -23.44 -9.93 2.47
N THR A 145 -24.36 -9.28 3.17
CA THR A 145 -25.76 -9.71 3.30
C THR A 145 -26.57 -9.69 1.99
N ASP A 146 -26.07 -9.05 0.93
CA ASP A 146 -26.75 -8.85 -0.35
C ASP A 146 -26.00 -9.44 -1.55
N VAL A 147 -25.09 -10.37 -1.30
CA VAL A 147 -24.42 -11.20 -2.31
C VAL A 147 -25.06 -12.60 -2.29
N ASP A 148 -25.63 -12.99 -3.42
CA ASP A 148 -26.26 -14.32 -3.57
C ASP A 148 -25.19 -15.38 -3.85
N PRO A 149 -25.01 -16.40 -2.99
CA PRO A 149 -24.03 -17.47 -3.20
C PRO A 149 -24.31 -18.33 -4.44
N GLY A 150 -25.50 -18.22 -5.05
CA GLY A 150 -25.84 -18.85 -6.33
C GLY A 150 -25.46 -18.03 -7.58
N THR A 151 -24.75 -16.91 -7.42
CA THR A 151 -24.36 -16.02 -8.53
C THR A 151 -23.10 -16.50 -9.27
N ASP A 152 -22.64 -15.70 -10.24
CA ASP A 152 -21.40 -15.95 -11.00
C ASP A 152 -20.19 -16.12 -10.06
N THR A 153 -19.45 -17.23 -10.21
CA THR A 153 -18.33 -17.59 -9.32
C THR A 153 -17.23 -16.53 -9.31
N ALA A 154 -16.88 -15.95 -10.46
CA ALA A 154 -15.84 -14.92 -10.51
C ALA A 154 -16.24 -13.63 -9.77
N PHE A 155 -17.55 -13.36 -9.65
CA PHE A 155 -18.03 -12.27 -8.82
C PHE A 155 -18.05 -12.63 -7.33
N LEU A 156 -18.30 -13.90 -6.97
CA LEU A 156 -18.19 -14.36 -5.58
C LEU A 156 -16.74 -14.26 -5.08
N ASP A 157 -15.78 -14.73 -5.88
CA ASP A 157 -14.36 -14.66 -5.55
C ASP A 157 -13.91 -13.21 -5.38
N ALA A 158 -14.38 -12.30 -6.26
CA ALA A 158 -14.11 -10.87 -6.11
C ALA A 158 -14.78 -10.25 -4.88
N ALA A 159 -15.95 -10.74 -4.45
CA ALA A 159 -16.63 -10.26 -3.25
C ALA A 159 -15.93 -10.75 -1.98
N ASP A 160 -15.54 -12.01 -1.93
CA ASP A 160 -14.74 -12.61 -0.86
C ASP A 160 -13.42 -11.85 -0.70
N TRP A 161 -12.70 -11.65 -1.80
CA TRP A 161 -11.47 -10.87 -1.81
C TRP A 161 -11.66 -9.44 -1.29
N VAL A 162 -12.71 -8.73 -1.69
CA VAL A 162 -12.96 -7.37 -1.18
C VAL A 162 -13.26 -7.34 0.32
N ASP A 163 -13.99 -8.34 0.82
CA ASP A 163 -14.37 -8.47 2.23
C ASP A 163 -13.17 -8.85 3.10
N CYS A 164 -12.46 -9.91 2.71
CA CYS A 164 -11.22 -10.40 3.28
C CYS A 164 -10.15 -9.29 3.42
N ARG A 165 -10.07 -8.40 2.42
CA ARG A 165 -9.12 -7.29 2.39
C ARG A 165 -9.62 -6.03 3.12
N GLY A 166 -10.83 -6.04 3.67
CA GLY A 166 -11.41 -4.93 4.43
C GLY A 166 -11.62 -3.66 3.60
N LEU A 167 -11.71 -3.75 2.27
CA LEU A 167 -11.82 -2.56 1.41
C LEU A 167 -13.17 -1.86 1.60
N LEU A 168 -14.17 -2.60 2.10
CA LEU A 168 -15.51 -2.09 2.41
C LEU A 168 -15.81 -2.29 3.89
N THR A 169 -16.44 -1.29 4.48
CA THR A 169 -16.80 -1.26 5.91
C THR A 169 -18.31 -1.43 6.13
N ASP A 170 -19.08 -1.70 5.08
CA ASP A 170 -20.54 -1.85 5.09
C ASP A 170 -20.87 -3.32 4.84
N THR A 171 -21.84 -3.89 5.55
CA THR A 171 -22.26 -5.30 5.40
C THR A 171 -23.12 -5.54 4.15
N ALA A 172 -23.24 -4.53 3.28
CA ALA A 172 -23.96 -4.59 2.02
C ALA A 172 -23.08 -4.07 0.86
N LEU A 173 -22.73 -4.98 -0.06
CA LEU A 173 -21.93 -4.70 -1.24
C LEU A 173 -22.70 -3.89 -2.28
N ARG A 174 -24.02 -4.06 -2.36
CA ARG A 174 -24.94 -3.40 -3.33
C ARG A 174 -24.51 -3.61 -4.79
N PRO A 175 -24.36 -4.85 -5.28
CA PRO A 175 -23.70 -5.15 -6.56
C PRO A 175 -24.30 -4.48 -7.79
N THR A 176 -25.62 -4.29 -7.81
CA THR A 176 -26.37 -3.69 -8.94
C THR A 176 -26.46 -2.17 -8.87
N SER A 177 -26.04 -1.57 -7.74
CA SER A 177 -26.01 -0.13 -7.58
C SER A 177 -24.93 0.50 -8.44
N THR A 178 -25.21 1.72 -8.91
CA THR A 178 -24.27 2.52 -9.67
C THR A 178 -23.08 2.92 -8.80
N LEU A 179 -21.87 2.80 -9.35
CA LEU A 179 -20.66 3.34 -8.77
C LEU A 179 -20.71 4.87 -8.85
N ASN A 180 -20.56 5.54 -7.71
CA ASN A 180 -20.47 7.00 -7.66
C ASN A 180 -19.02 7.45 -7.37
N ARG A 181 -18.74 8.71 -7.64
CA ARG A 181 -17.39 9.29 -7.53
C ARG A 181 -16.78 9.12 -6.14
N LYS A 182 -17.53 9.44 -5.08
CA LYS A 182 -17.03 9.30 -3.70
C LYS A 182 -16.61 7.87 -3.37
N TYR A 183 -17.37 6.89 -3.85
CA TYR A 183 -17.06 5.50 -3.59
C TYR A 183 -15.91 5.00 -4.45
N ALA A 184 -15.78 5.48 -5.70
CA ALA A 184 -14.65 5.13 -6.55
C ALA A 184 -13.32 5.57 -5.95
N VAL A 185 -13.20 6.82 -5.49
CA VAL A 185 -11.96 7.31 -4.86
C VAL A 185 -11.68 6.59 -3.54
N LEU A 186 -12.70 6.38 -2.69
CA LEU A 186 -12.53 5.67 -1.43
C LEU A 186 -12.08 4.22 -1.63
N LEU A 187 -12.64 3.53 -2.62
CA LEU A 187 -12.28 2.15 -2.93
C LEU A 187 -10.82 2.04 -3.39
N LEU A 188 -10.36 2.92 -4.29
CA LEU A 188 -8.98 2.90 -4.79
C LEU A 188 -7.96 3.34 -3.73
N TRP A 189 -8.31 4.29 -2.88
CA TRP A 189 -7.46 4.72 -1.77
C TRP A 189 -7.23 3.59 -0.77
N ARG A 190 -8.30 2.89 -0.37
CA ARG A 190 -8.21 1.69 0.48
C ARG A 190 -7.44 0.56 -0.17
N PHE A 191 -7.65 0.39 -1.47
CA PHE A 191 -6.92 -0.61 -2.25
C PHE A 191 -5.40 -0.39 -2.18
N LEU A 192 -4.93 0.84 -2.04
CA LEU A 192 -3.51 1.16 -1.86
C LEU A 192 -3.07 1.29 -0.39
N GLY A 193 -3.92 0.90 0.57
CA GLY A 193 -3.57 0.93 1.99
C GLY A 193 -3.69 2.32 2.61
N GLU A 194 -4.65 3.13 2.13
CA GLU A 194 -4.99 4.44 2.70
C GLU A 194 -3.81 5.44 2.79
N PRO A 195 -3.02 5.63 1.71
CA PRO A 195 -1.87 6.55 1.72
C PRO A 195 -2.28 8.00 2.00
N GLU A 196 -1.46 8.72 2.75
CA GLU A 196 -1.70 10.13 3.07
C GLU A 196 -1.45 11.02 1.84
N ALA A 197 -2.18 12.14 1.79
CA ALA A 197 -1.95 13.22 0.84
C ALA A 197 -1.21 14.37 1.51
N THR A 198 -0.33 15.04 0.78
CA THR A 198 0.40 16.22 1.29
C THR A 198 -0.40 17.51 1.17
N THR A 199 -1.43 17.52 0.32
CA THR A 199 -2.26 18.69 0.03
C THR A 199 -3.73 18.41 0.27
N THR A 200 -4.40 19.33 0.99
CA THR A 200 -5.85 19.30 1.17
C THR A 200 -6.52 20.11 0.06
N THR A 201 -7.45 19.48 -0.65
CA THR A 201 -8.25 20.13 -1.68
C THR A 201 -9.58 20.63 -1.11
N THR A 202 -10.16 21.68 -1.71
CA THR A 202 -11.46 22.22 -1.27
C THR A 202 -12.45 22.26 -2.44
N TYR A 203 -13.62 21.65 -2.25
CA TYR A 203 -14.71 21.70 -3.22
C TYR A 203 -16.00 22.22 -2.58
N THR A 204 -16.78 22.96 -3.36
CA THR A 204 -18.03 23.61 -2.93
C THR A 204 -19.10 22.63 -2.42
N ASP A 205 -19.01 21.35 -2.79
CA ASP A 205 -19.97 20.29 -2.46
C ASP A 205 -19.34 19.13 -1.67
N VAL A 206 -18.16 19.34 -1.08
CA VAL A 206 -17.49 18.37 -0.19
C VAL A 206 -17.27 19.02 1.18
N PRO A 207 -18.02 18.60 2.21
CA PRO A 207 -17.75 19.00 3.59
C PRO A 207 -16.36 18.55 4.05
N ALA A 208 -15.70 19.34 4.89
CA ALA A 208 -14.37 19.02 5.41
C ALA A 208 -14.32 17.71 6.22
N ASP A 209 -15.44 17.30 6.81
CA ASP A 209 -15.61 16.06 7.58
C ASP A 209 -16.18 14.90 6.75
N ALA A 210 -16.20 15.02 5.42
CA ALA A 210 -16.67 13.95 4.56
C ALA A 210 -15.77 12.70 4.70
N PRO A 211 -16.34 11.48 4.89
CA PRO A 211 -15.57 10.25 5.13
C PRO A 211 -14.75 9.75 3.92
N TYR A 212 -14.69 10.54 2.85
CA TYR A 212 -13.94 10.28 1.63
C TYR A 212 -13.04 11.46 1.26
N HIS A 213 -12.86 12.43 2.17
CA HIS A 213 -12.08 13.64 1.92
C HIS A 213 -10.61 13.32 1.70
N GLU A 214 -9.99 12.55 2.61
CA GLU A 214 -8.60 12.12 2.51
C GLU A 214 -8.36 11.31 1.22
N ALA A 215 -9.25 10.36 0.93
CA ALA A 215 -9.22 9.59 -0.32
C ALA A 215 -9.33 10.49 -1.57
N LEU A 216 -10.09 11.59 -1.50
CA LEU A 216 -10.23 12.53 -2.60
C LEU A 216 -8.97 13.38 -2.78
N ASP A 217 -8.41 13.88 -1.67
CA ASP A 217 -7.16 14.63 -1.67
C ASP A 217 -6.04 13.81 -2.28
N TRP A 218 -5.86 12.58 -1.80
CA TRP A 218 -4.88 11.64 -2.34
C TRP A 218 -5.10 11.36 -3.83
N ALA A 219 -6.34 11.09 -4.24
CA ALA A 219 -6.64 10.75 -5.63
C ALA A 219 -6.39 11.93 -6.58
N VAL A 220 -6.60 13.16 -6.13
CA VAL A 220 -6.33 14.37 -6.95
C VAL A 220 -4.84 14.66 -7.01
N GLU A 221 -4.15 14.59 -5.87
CA GLU A 221 -2.69 14.80 -5.77
C GLU A 221 -1.91 13.83 -6.66
N ASN A 222 -2.28 12.55 -6.64
CA ASN A 222 -1.62 11.50 -7.42
C ASN A 222 -2.18 11.35 -8.84
N GLY A 223 -3.07 12.26 -9.28
CA GLY A 223 -3.61 12.24 -10.64
C GLY A 223 -4.53 11.04 -10.97
N VAL A 224 -4.86 10.20 -9.99
CA VAL A 224 -5.83 9.10 -10.08
C VAL A 224 -7.21 9.63 -10.46
N TYR A 225 -7.58 10.81 -9.95
CA TYR A 225 -8.84 11.47 -10.27
C TYR A 225 -8.63 12.94 -10.64
N THR A 226 -8.98 13.32 -11.87
CA THR A 226 -8.88 14.71 -12.32
C THR A 226 -10.22 15.44 -12.22
N ILE A 227 -10.24 16.50 -11.42
CA ILE A 227 -11.27 17.53 -11.44
C ILE A 227 -10.64 18.67 -12.22
N GLY A 228 -11.16 18.99 -13.40
CA GLY A 228 -10.62 20.08 -14.23
C GLY A 228 -10.79 21.45 -13.55
N SER A 229 -11.16 22.49 -14.29
CA SER A 229 -11.46 23.80 -13.70
C SER A 229 -12.79 23.87 -12.91
N ASP A 230 -13.36 22.73 -12.52
CA ASP A 230 -14.65 22.66 -11.80
C ASP A 230 -14.43 22.90 -10.31
N THR A 231 -15.32 23.66 -9.67
CA THR A 231 -15.27 23.94 -8.24
C THR A 231 -16.10 22.95 -7.41
N ALA A 232 -16.68 21.93 -8.05
CA ALA A 232 -17.52 20.90 -7.43
C ALA A 232 -17.08 19.48 -7.83
N PHE A 233 -16.92 18.60 -6.85
CA PHE A 233 -16.53 17.20 -7.04
C PHE A 233 -17.70 16.33 -7.54
N LYS A 234 -18.93 16.62 -7.11
CA LYS A 234 -20.18 15.89 -7.41
C LYS A 234 -20.13 14.46 -6.89
N PRO A 235 -20.02 14.24 -5.56
CA PRO A 235 -19.69 12.95 -4.95
C PRO A 235 -20.67 11.82 -5.31
N THR A 236 -21.96 12.11 -5.51
CA THR A 236 -22.99 11.13 -5.85
C THR A 236 -23.15 10.88 -7.35
N LYS A 237 -22.41 11.59 -8.20
CA LYS A 237 -22.50 11.43 -9.65
C LYS A 237 -21.96 10.06 -10.06
N ALA A 238 -22.68 9.43 -10.98
CA ALA A 238 -22.30 8.17 -11.57
C ALA A 238 -20.94 8.24 -12.29
N VAL A 239 -20.10 7.23 -12.06
CA VAL A 239 -18.84 7.02 -12.77
C VAL A 239 -19.12 6.16 -14.01
N LYS A 240 -18.57 6.57 -15.16
CA LYS A 240 -18.62 5.77 -16.39
C LYS A 240 -17.53 4.69 -16.40
N ARG A 241 -17.72 3.61 -17.17
CA ARG A 241 -16.72 2.54 -17.34
C ARG A 241 -15.34 3.09 -17.73
N THR A 242 -15.28 3.97 -18.71
CA THR A 242 -14.00 4.59 -19.13
C THR A 242 -13.38 5.50 -18.09
N GLN A 243 -14.19 6.13 -17.23
CA GLN A 243 -13.64 6.95 -16.16
C GLN A 243 -12.97 6.07 -15.10
N PHE A 244 -13.63 4.98 -14.68
CA PHE A 244 -13.04 4.06 -13.73
C PHE A 244 -11.81 3.35 -14.31
N LEU A 245 -11.86 2.98 -15.59
CA LEU A 245 -10.71 2.45 -16.34
C LEU A 245 -9.50 3.38 -16.26
N VAL A 246 -9.68 4.67 -16.58
CA VAL A 246 -8.58 5.64 -16.55
C VAL A 246 -8.09 5.90 -15.11
N MET A 247 -8.96 5.76 -14.10
CA MET A 247 -8.53 5.82 -12.70
C MET A 247 -7.60 4.63 -12.36
N LEU A 248 -7.92 3.41 -12.79
CA LEU A 248 -7.04 2.23 -12.60
C LEU A 248 -5.72 2.37 -13.36
N TRP A 249 -5.76 2.85 -14.60
CA TRP A 249 -4.55 3.09 -15.38
C TRP A 249 -3.67 4.20 -14.77
N SER A 250 -4.30 5.27 -14.28
CA SER A 250 -3.59 6.37 -13.59
C SER A 250 -3.05 5.95 -12.22
N LEU A 251 -3.63 4.94 -11.59
CA LEU A 251 -3.16 4.38 -10.33
C LEU A 251 -1.76 3.74 -10.48
N LEU A 252 -1.44 3.25 -11.69
CA LEU A 252 -0.14 2.65 -12.02
C LEU A 252 0.79 3.60 -12.78
N ASP A 253 0.60 4.91 -12.63
CA ASP A 253 1.38 5.94 -13.34
C ASP A 253 1.27 5.88 -14.86
N ARG A 254 0.13 5.41 -15.39
CA ARG A 254 -0.20 5.44 -16.81
C ARG A 254 0.83 4.71 -17.67
N PRO A 255 1.02 3.39 -17.45
CA PRO A 255 1.93 2.58 -18.26
C PRO A 255 1.59 2.71 -19.75
N ALA A 256 2.62 2.69 -20.58
CA ALA A 256 2.53 2.91 -22.02
C ALA A 256 2.93 1.64 -22.79
N ASP A 257 2.83 1.72 -24.13
CA ASP A 257 3.35 0.74 -25.08
C ASP A 257 2.61 -0.62 -25.14
N ASP A 258 1.38 -0.68 -24.63
CA ASP A 258 0.49 -1.82 -24.86
C ASP A 258 0.02 -1.92 -26.32
N PRO A 259 -0.26 -3.12 -26.84
CA PRO A 259 -0.71 -3.30 -28.21
C PRO A 259 -2.04 -2.58 -28.50
N ASP A 260 -2.08 -1.77 -29.55
CA ASP A 260 -3.30 -1.13 -30.04
C ASP A 260 -4.44 -2.14 -30.22
N THR A 261 -5.57 -1.86 -29.59
CA THR A 261 -6.81 -2.61 -29.74
C THR A 261 -7.84 -1.80 -30.53
N SER A 262 -8.84 -2.48 -31.09
CA SER A 262 -9.87 -1.81 -31.88
C SER A 262 -11.24 -2.43 -31.60
N PHE A 263 -12.22 -1.57 -31.35
CA PHE A 263 -13.59 -1.97 -31.03
C PHE A 263 -14.58 -1.22 -31.92
N THR A 264 -15.75 -1.82 -32.13
CA THR A 264 -16.76 -1.28 -33.06
C THR A 264 -17.37 0.04 -32.59
N ASP A 265 -17.31 0.34 -31.29
CA ASP A 265 -17.87 1.52 -30.63
C ASP A 265 -16.82 2.43 -29.98
N VAL A 266 -15.55 2.30 -30.37
CA VAL A 266 -14.45 3.14 -29.88
C VAL A 266 -13.81 3.89 -31.05
N SER A 267 -13.68 5.21 -30.90
CA SER A 267 -12.89 6.03 -31.81
C SER A 267 -11.40 5.74 -31.59
N PRO A 268 -10.57 5.58 -32.64
CA PRO A 268 -9.11 5.49 -32.51
C PRO A 268 -8.44 6.72 -31.88
N THR A 269 -9.18 7.81 -31.70
CA THR A 269 -8.72 9.06 -31.06
C THR A 269 -9.44 9.34 -29.74
N ALA A 270 -10.06 8.31 -29.15
CA ALA A 270 -10.70 8.44 -27.85
C ALA A 270 -9.65 8.80 -26.78
N TRP A 271 -9.98 9.74 -25.90
CA TRP A 271 -9.08 10.19 -24.82
C TRP A 271 -8.68 9.09 -23.81
N TYR A 272 -9.34 7.93 -23.87
CA TYR A 272 -9.12 6.77 -23.01
C TYR A 272 -8.52 5.59 -23.78
N HIS A 273 -8.04 5.80 -25.02
CA HIS A 273 -7.58 4.72 -25.89
C HIS A 273 -6.42 3.93 -25.27
N ASP A 274 -5.35 4.62 -24.87
CA ASP A 274 -4.18 3.98 -24.26
C ASP A 274 -4.54 3.19 -22.99
N ALA A 275 -5.38 3.78 -22.12
CA ALA A 275 -5.87 3.09 -20.93
C ALA A 275 -6.70 1.84 -21.27
N LEU A 276 -7.41 1.84 -22.40
CA LEU A 276 -8.20 0.70 -22.87
C LEU A 276 -7.30 -0.40 -23.44
N ASP A 277 -6.26 -0.04 -24.20
CA ASP A 277 -5.27 -0.99 -24.71
C ASP A 277 -4.58 -1.71 -23.54
N TRP A 278 -4.12 -0.93 -22.56
CA TRP A 278 -3.56 -1.43 -21.31
C TRP A 278 -4.50 -2.42 -20.60
N ALA A 279 -5.75 -2.03 -20.35
CA ALA A 279 -6.67 -2.91 -19.64
C ALA A 279 -7.06 -4.17 -20.41
N VAL A 280 -6.95 -4.18 -21.74
CA VAL A 280 -7.16 -5.38 -22.55
C VAL A 280 -5.94 -6.30 -22.47
N ALA A 281 -4.73 -5.76 -22.53
CA ALA A 281 -3.48 -6.50 -22.36
C ALA A 281 -3.44 -7.23 -21.00
N HIS A 282 -3.91 -6.55 -19.95
CA HIS A 282 -4.00 -7.05 -18.57
C HIS A 282 -5.30 -7.82 -18.25
N GLY A 283 -6.13 -8.10 -19.26
CA GLY A 283 -7.35 -8.92 -19.09
C GLY A 283 -8.45 -8.32 -18.21
N LEU A 284 -8.29 -7.09 -17.71
CA LEU A 284 -9.27 -6.32 -16.93
C LEU A 284 -10.48 -5.94 -17.79
N PHE A 285 -10.27 -5.82 -19.10
CA PHE A 285 -11.28 -5.43 -20.06
C PHE A 285 -11.43 -6.47 -21.18
N ARG A 286 -12.67 -6.82 -21.51
CA ARG A 286 -13.01 -7.70 -22.65
C ARG A 286 -14.18 -7.13 -23.45
N ALA A 287 -14.12 -7.29 -24.77
CA ALA A 287 -15.23 -6.95 -25.65
C ALA A 287 -16.39 -7.94 -25.53
N TYR A 288 -17.59 -7.44 -25.83
CA TYR A 288 -18.76 -8.27 -26.05
C TYR A 288 -18.62 -9.06 -27.36
N ALA A 289 -19.46 -10.09 -27.53
CA ALA A 289 -19.44 -10.95 -28.72
C ALA A 289 -19.68 -10.20 -30.04
N ASP A 290 -20.26 -9.00 -29.98
CA ASP A 290 -20.47 -8.10 -31.12
C ASP A 290 -19.29 -7.15 -31.40
N GLY A 291 -18.18 -7.29 -30.67
CA GLY A 291 -16.96 -6.47 -30.82
C GLY A 291 -17.05 -5.09 -30.18
N SER A 292 -18.09 -4.81 -29.39
CA SER A 292 -18.25 -3.54 -28.66
C SER A 292 -17.71 -3.62 -27.22
N VAL A 293 -17.50 -2.47 -26.58
CA VAL A 293 -17.03 -2.36 -25.18
C VAL A 293 -17.90 -1.47 -24.29
N HIS A 294 -18.89 -0.79 -24.88
CA HIS A 294 -19.86 0.07 -24.23
C HIS A 294 -19.23 1.13 -23.30
N PRO A 295 -18.28 1.94 -23.82
CA PRO A 295 -17.37 2.75 -23.01
C PRO A 295 -18.08 3.79 -22.14
N SER A 296 -19.20 4.33 -22.63
CA SER A 296 -19.97 5.37 -21.93
C SER A 296 -20.97 4.83 -20.89
N SER A 297 -21.09 3.51 -20.75
CA SER A 297 -22.02 2.92 -19.78
C SER A 297 -21.63 3.28 -18.35
N THR A 298 -22.65 3.40 -17.50
CA THR A 298 -22.45 3.64 -16.08
C THR A 298 -21.86 2.40 -15.41
N MET A 299 -20.82 2.60 -14.60
CA MET A 299 -20.17 1.52 -13.86
C MET A 299 -21.06 1.07 -12.69
N LYS A 300 -21.11 -0.23 -12.45
CA LYS A 300 -21.81 -0.83 -11.29
C LYS A 300 -20.78 -1.26 -10.26
N ARG A 301 -21.18 -1.30 -8.98
CA ARG A 301 -20.28 -1.70 -7.88
C ARG A 301 -19.70 -3.10 -8.06
N LYS A 302 -20.47 -4.06 -8.58
CA LYS A 302 -19.93 -5.38 -8.91
C LYS A 302 -18.78 -5.33 -9.91
N HIS A 303 -18.90 -4.51 -10.95
CA HIS A 303 -17.87 -4.45 -11.99
C HIS A 303 -16.61 -3.74 -11.50
N SER A 304 -16.72 -2.77 -10.57
CA SER A 304 -15.53 -2.12 -10.01
C SER A 304 -14.71 -3.07 -9.16
N ILE A 305 -15.36 -3.92 -8.35
CA ILE A 305 -14.63 -4.87 -7.53
C ILE A 305 -14.02 -6.01 -8.34
N MET A 306 -14.71 -6.49 -9.39
CA MET A 306 -14.17 -7.51 -10.30
C MET A 306 -12.94 -7.00 -11.05
N TRP A 307 -12.94 -5.73 -11.47
CA TRP A 307 -11.77 -5.13 -12.09
C TRP A 307 -10.62 -4.92 -11.11
N LEU A 308 -10.94 -4.57 -9.86
CA LEU A 308 -9.94 -4.35 -8.83
C LEU A 308 -9.28 -5.65 -8.39
N SER A 309 -10.05 -6.72 -8.18
CA SER A 309 -9.50 -8.05 -7.85
C SER A 309 -8.70 -8.61 -9.01
N GLY A 310 -9.16 -8.45 -10.25
CA GLY A 310 -8.41 -8.82 -11.45
C GLY A 310 -7.08 -8.07 -11.55
N LEU A 311 -7.07 -6.76 -11.26
CA LEU A 311 -5.85 -5.97 -11.24
C LEU A 311 -4.90 -6.42 -10.12
N ALA A 312 -5.42 -6.73 -8.94
CA ALA A 312 -4.60 -7.21 -7.82
C ALA A 312 -3.88 -8.53 -8.15
N ALA A 313 -4.53 -9.39 -8.95
CA ALA A 313 -4.01 -10.69 -9.38
C ALA A 313 -2.99 -10.61 -10.52
N ASP A 314 -2.99 -9.51 -11.29
CA ASP A 314 -2.15 -9.36 -12.47
C ASP A 314 -0.75 -8.86 -12.09
N ALA A 315 0.15 -9.80 -11.79
CA ALA A 315 1.54 -9.47 -11.42
C ALA A 315 2.28 -8.64 -12.48
N ASP A 316 1.94 -8.79 -13.77
CA ASP A 316 2.61 -8.08 -14.86
C ASP A 316 2.18 -6.60 -14.88
N ALA A 317 0.92 -6.29 -14.53
CA ALA A 317 0.45 -4.91 -14.39
C ALA A 317 1.25 -4.12 -13.34
N TRP A 318 1.82 -4.81 -12.35
CA TRP A 318 2.62 -4.21 -11.27
C TRP A 318 4.12 -4.32 -11.49
N ALA A 319 4.60 -4.92 -12.58
CA ALA A 319 6.02 -5.21 -12.77
C ALA A 319 6.89 -3.93 -12.86
N ASP A 320 6.34 -2.88 -13.47
CA ASP A 320 7.02 -1.59 -13.68
C ASP A 320 6.52 -0.48 -12.73
N HIS A 321 5.48 -0.76 -11.93
CA HIS A 321 5.00 0.17 -10.91
C HIS A 321 5.79 -0.05 -9.61
N ALA A 322 6.39 1.01 -9.06
CA ALA A 322 7.21 0.94 -7.85
C ALA A 322 6.45 0.41 -6.61
N GLY A 323 5.12 0.39 -6.67
CA GLY A 323 4.27 -0.38 -5.77
C GLY A 323 4.07 -1.80 -6.29
N THR A 324 4.63 -2.80 -5.62
CA THR A 324 3.93 -4.08 -5.54
C THR A 324 2.52 -3.80 -4.98
N PRO A 325 1.44 -4.53 -5.34
CA PRO A 325 0.24 -4.55 -4.50
C PRO A 325 0.76 -4.73 -3.07
N PRO A 326 0.35 -3.89 -2.08
CA PRO A 326 0.76 -4.08 -0.69
C PRO A 326 0.81 -5.58 -0.40
N ASP A 327 1.90 -6.15 0.13
CA ASP A 327 2.12 -7.62 0.19
C ASP A 327 0.92 -8.42 0.72
N ALA A 328 0.04 -7.73 1.43
CA ALA A 328 -1.26 -8.18 1.87
C ALA A 328 -2.30 -8.51 0.74
N LEU A 329 -2.23 -7.96 -0.47
CA LEU A 329 -3.26 -8.09 -1.55
C LEU A 329 -3.01 -9.21 -2.59
N ARG A 330 -1.87 -9.88 -2.54
CA ARG A 330 -1.38 -10.78 -3.61
C ARG A 330 -1.91 -12.21 -3.56
N VAL A 331 -2.55 -12.63 -2.47
CA VAL A 331 -3.00 -14.03 -2.35
C VAL A 331 -4.48 -14.10 -2.66
N LEU A 332 -4.74 -14.47 -3.92
CA LEU A 332 -5.86 -15.32 -4.29
C LEU A 332 -5.39 -16.76 -4.08
#